data_AF-A0AA86U4F0-F1
#
_entry.id   AF-A0AA86U4F0-F1
#
_cell.length_a   1.000
_cell.length_b   1.000
_cell.length_c   1.000
_cell.angle_alpha   90.00
_cell.angle_beta   90.00
_cell.angle_gamma   90.00
#
_symmetry.space_group_name_H-M   'P 1'
#
loop_
_entity.id
_entity.type
_entity.pdbx_description
1 polymer ?
#
loop_
_entity_poly.entity_id
_entity_poly.type
_entity_poly.pdbx_seq_one_letter_code
_entity_poly.pdbx_strand_id
1 'polypeptide(L)'
;MVSYNKWTQAEKELLEQLASSYHSGINWNQIAVKFVSRTPKQCYDCYTLMKKSSGFERQYIKWTKQEEDQFIEYIQKVGVNWPRIQQDLFPQRSISQLKNKYRQSIQHLMHEKPSNASVSATETTVSQVDIIEQLKMILQ
;
A
#
# COMPACT_ATOMS: atom_id res chain seq x y z
N MET A 1 -18.70 -7.41 32.24
CA MET A 1 -19.40 -7.19 30.95
C MET A 1 -18.55 -6.25 30.12
N VAL A 2 -17.95 -6.73 29.03
CA VAL A 2 -17.15 -5.86 28.14
C VAL A 2 -18.14 -5.06 27.30
N SER A 3 -18.41 -3.82 27.71
CA SER A 3 -19.13 -2.85 26.89
C SER A 3 -18.37 -2.69 25.58
N TYR A 4 -18.94 -3.16 24.48
CA TYR A 4 -18.49 -2.77 23.15
C TYR A 4 -18.80 -1.28 22.99
N ASN A 5 -17.89 -0.42 23.47
CA ASN A 5 -18.04 1.03 23.46
C ASN A 5 -18.29 1.49 22.01
N LYS A 6 -19.55 1.69 21.66
CA LYS A 6 -19.94 2.27 20.38
C LYS A 6 -19.32 3.67 20.28
N TRP A 7 -18.84 4.04 19.11
CA TRP A 7 -18.32 5.39 18.87
C TRP A 7 -19.48 6.38 18.88
N THR A 8 -19.42 7.33 19.81
CA THR A 8 -20.37 8.44 19.88
C THR A 8 -20.10 9.46 18.79
N GLN A 9 -21.09 10.29 18.48
CA GLN A 9 -20.95 11.34 17.48
C GLN A 9 -19.87 12.37 17.86
N ALA A 10 -19.82 12.78 19.13
CA ALA A 10 -18.81 13.70 19.64
C ALA A 10 -17.37 13.13 19.52
N GLU A 11 -17.19 11.83 19.79
CA GLU A 11 -15.88 11.19 19.61
C GLU A 11 -15.46 11.16 18.14
N LYS A 12 -16.41 10.96 17.22
CA LYS A 12 -16.16 10.96 15.77
C LYS A 12 -15.78 12.33 15.25
N GLU A 13 -16.47 13.38 15.70
CA GLU A 13 -16.17 14.78 15.35
C GLU A 13 -14.78 15.19 15.84
N LEU A 14 -14.46 14.86 17.10
CA LEU A 14 -13.12 15.08 17.65
C LEU A 14 -12.04 14.33 16.86
N LEU A 15 -12.31 13.06 16.51
CA LEU A 15 -11.39 12.24 15.72
C LEU A 15 -11.13 12.85 14.33
N GLU A 16 -12.17 13.35 13.67
CA GLU A 16 -12.07 13.99 12.36
C GLU A 16 -11.31 15.33 12.44
N GLN A 17 -11.60 16.14 13.45
CA GLN A 17 -10.89 17.41 13.67
C GLN A 17 -9.39 17.17 13.94
N LEU A 18 -9.06 16.22 14.82
CA LEU A 18 -7.68 15.88 15.13
C LEU A 18 -6.96 15.34 13.90
N ALA A 19 -7.59 14.43 13.13
CA ALA A 19 -7.01 13.90 11.91
C ALA A 19 -6.79 14.98 10.83
N SER A 20 -7.71 15.94 10.70
CA SER A 20 -7.62 17.03 9.72
C SER A 20 -6.51 18.04 10.03
N SER A 21 -6.03 18.09 11.28
CA SER A 21 -4.90 18.94 11.67
C SER A 21 -3.54 18.45 11.17
N TYR A 22 -3.44 17.20 10.70
CA TYR A 22 -2.21 16.63 10.16
C TYR A 22 -2.07 16.93 8.67
N HIS A 23 -1.02 17.67 8.31
CA HIS A 23 -0.71 18.04 6.92
C HIS A 23 0.05 16.94 6.16
N SER A 24 0.74 16.04 6.87
CA SER A 24 1.40 14.86 6.30
C SER A 24 1.37 13.71 7.31
N GLY A 25 0.79 12.57 6.92
CA GLY A 25 0.75 11.34 7.72
C GLY A 25 0.06 11.46 9.09
N ILE A 26 -1.15 10.89 9.23
CA ILE A 26 -1.88 10.94 10.50
C ILE A 26 -1.20 10.09 11.57
N ASN A 27 -0.81 10.69 12.70
CA ASN A 27 -0.23 9.99 13.83
C ASN A 27 -1.31 9.49 14.82
N TRP A 28 -1.77 8.25 14.61
CA TRP A 28 -2.82 7.65 15.44
C TRP A 28 -2.44 7.47 16.91
N ASN A 29 -1.15 7.35 17.23
CA ASN A 29 -0.70 7.24 18.61
C ASN A 29 -0.95 8.54 19.38
N GLN A 30 -0.65 9.69 18.76
CA GLN A 30 -0.91 10.99 19.38
C GLN A 30 -2.40 11.30 19.47
N ILE A 31 -3.18 10.89 18.47
CA ILE A 31 -4.64 11.06 18.47
C ILE A 31 -5.28 10.24 19.59
N ALA A 32 -4.88 8.99 19.78
CA ALA A 32 -5.45 8.11 20.81
C ALA A 32 -5.32 8.67 22.23
N VAL A 33 -4.25 9.42 22.53
CA VAL A 33 -4.05 10.08 23.84
C VAL A 33 -5.17 11.06 24.17
N LYS A 34 -5.88 11.60 23.16
CA LYS A 34 -7.02 12.50 23.36
C LYS A 34 -8.31 11.77 23.72
N PHE A 35 -8.32 10.44 23.71
CA PHE A 35 -9.47 9.62 24.05
C PHE A 35 -9.18 8.80 25.30
N VAL A 36 -10.15 8.75 26.23
CA VAL A 36 -9.99 8.06 27.52
C VAL A 36 -9.88 6.54 27.36
N SER A 37 -10.62 5.95 26.41
CA SER A 37 -10.71 4.50 26.26
C SER A 37 -10.51 4.01 24.82
N ARG A 38 -9.87 4.79 23.95
CA ARG A 38 -9.65 4.41 22.54
C ARG A 38 -8.18 4.16 22.29
N THR A 39 -7.89 3.01 21.71
CA THR A 39 -6.56 2.65 21.24
C THR A 39 -6.28 3.29 19.87
N PRO A 40 -5.00 3.48 19.48
CA PRO A 40 -4.62 3.98 18.16
C PRO A 40 -5.27 3.20 17.01
N LYS A 41 -5.36 1.87 17.16
CA LYS A 41 -6.01 0.99 16.19
C LYS A 41 -7.50 1.29 16.05
N GLN A 42 -8.21 1.49 17.15
CA GLN A 42 -9.64 1.84 17.14
C GLN A 42 -9.88 3.20 16.51
N CYS A 43 -9.02 4.20 16.77
CA CYS A 43 -9.07 5.51 16.12
C CYS A 43 -8.89 5.39 14.59
N TYR A 44 -7.88 4.65 14.14
CA TYR A 44 -7.66 4.41 12.71
C TYR A 44 -8.84 3.70 12.04
N ASP A 45 -9.36 2.64 12.67
CA ASP A 45 -10.48 1.86 12.14
C ASP A 45 -11.75 2.71 12.04
N CYS A 46 -12.07 3.47 13.08
CA CYS A 46 -13.22 4.36 13.08
C CYS A 46 -13.11 5.45 12.01
N TYR A 47 -11.96 6.13 11.93
CA TYR A 47 -11.74 7.16 10.92
C TYR A 47 -11.84 6.61 9.51
N THR A 48 -11.25 5.43 9.26
CA THR A 48 -11.32 4.75 7.96
C THR A 48 -12.75 4.39 7.60
N LEU A 49 -13.55 3.89 8.54
CA LEU A 49 -14.96 3.59 8.32
C LEU A 49 -15.79 4.85 8.06
N MET A 50 -15.58 5.93 8.82
CA MET A 50 -16.24 7.21 8.61
C MET A 50 -16.00 7.76 7.20
N LYS A 51 -14.73 7.77 6.75
CA LYS A 51 -14.39 8.25 5.40
C LYS A 51 -14.93 7.34 4.30
N LYS A 52 -14.96 6.02 4.50
CA LYS A 52 -15.64 5.11 3.56
C LYS A 52 -17.14 5.40 3.43
N SER A 53 -17.82 5.67 4.55
CA SER A 53 -19.25 5.96 4.56
C SER A 53 -19.59 7.33 3.96
N SER A 54 -18.65 8.28 3.96
CA SER A 54 -18.83 9.61 3.35
C SER A 54 -18.54 9.64 1.85
N GLY A 55 -18.36 8.50 1.19
CA GLY A 55 -17.97 8.42 -0.22
C GLY A 55 -16.54 8.91 -0.51
N PHE A 56 -15.73 9.13 0.54
CA PHE A 56 -14.31 9.40 0.37
C PHE A 56 -13.64 8.07 0.03
N GLU A 57 -13.61 7.77 -1.27
CA GLU A 57 -12.69 6.77 -1.78
C GLU A 57 -11.30 7.19 -1.27
N ARG A 58 -10.67 6.32 -0.48
CA ARG A 58 -9.24 6.43 -0.24
C ARG A 58 -8.64 6.70 -1.61
N GLN A 59 -7.91 7.81 -1.74
CA GLN A 59 -7.09 8.06 -2.92
C GLN A 59 -6.00 6.98 -2.95
N TYR A 60 -6.42 5.76 -3.30
CA TYR A 60 -5.57 4.78 -3.93
C TYR A 60 -5.24 5.45 -5.25
N ILE A 61 -4.18 6.25 -5.24
CA ILE A 61 -3.57 6.70 -6.49
C ILE A 61 -3.39 5.39 -7.27
N LYS A 62 -4.14 5.22 -8.35
CA LYS A 62 -4.09 3.97 -9.10
C LYS A 62 -2.68 3.84 -9.65
N TRP A 63 -2.13 2.63 -9.64
CA TRP A 63 -0.89 2.40 -10.36
C TRP A 63 -1.23 2.44 -11.84
N THR A 64 -0.58 3.34 -12.56
CA THR A 64 -0.63 3.36 -14.02
C THR A 64 0.34 2.32 -14.55
N LYS A 65 0.05 1.71 -15.70
CA LYS A 65 0.94 0.72 -16.32
C LYS A 65 2.39 1.24 -16.44
N GLN A 66 2.55 2.52 -16.77
CA GLN A 66 3.85 3.18 -16.81
C GLN A 66 4.57 3.17 -15.45
N GLU A 67 3.90 3.54 -14.36
CA GLU A 67 4.49 3.46 -13.01
C GLU A 67 4.85 2.01 -12.64
N GLU A 68 4.04 1.03 -13.08
CA GLU A 68 4.33 -0.39 -12.83
C GLU A 68 5.57 -0.87 -13.58
N ASP A 69 5.69 -0.52 -14.86
CA ASP A 69 6.83 -0.88 -15.70
C ASP A 69 8.12 -0.26 -15.13
N GLN A 70 8.07 1.02 -14.73
CA GLN A 70 9.20 1.71 -14.07
C GLN A 70 9.57 1.05 -12.73
N PHE A 71 8.58 0.66 -11.94
CA PHE A 71 8.81 -0.01 -10.65
C PHE A 71 9.49 -1.37 -10.84
N ILE A 72 9.08 -2.14 -11.84
CA ILE A 72 9.66 -3.45 -12.16
C ILE A 72 11.09 -3.28 -12.71
N GLU A 73 11.29 -2.38 -13.67
CA GLU A 73 12.61 -2.11 -14.27
C GLU A 73 13.63 -1.65 -13.23
N TYR A 74 13.22 -0.78 -12.30
CA TYR A 74 14.11 -0.33 -11.24
C TYR A 74 14.50 -1.45 -10.29
N ILE A 75 13.54 -2.29 -9.89
CA ILE A 75 13.82 -3.45 -9.04
C ILE A 75 14.75 -4.44 -9.74
N GLN A 76 14.63 -4.62 -11.05
CA GLN A 76 15.56 -5.45 -11.83
C GLN A 76 16.99 -4.88 -11.85
N LYS A 77 17.13 -3.57 -12.01
CA LYS A 77 18.45 -2.91 -12.11
C LYS A 77 19.17 -2.75 -10.78
N VAL A 78 18.43 -2.40 -9.72
CA VAL A 78 19.00 -1.95 -8.43
C VAL A 78 18.71 -2.93 -7.30
N GLY A 79 17.71 -3.80 -7.46
CA GLY A 79 17.20 -4.67 -6.40
C GLY A 79 16.17 -3.99 -5.51
N VAL A 80 15.72 -4.72 -4.49
CA VAL A 80 14.65 -4.28 -3.60
C VAL A 80 15.20 -3.40 -2.47
N ASN A 81 15.17 -2.09 -2.66
CA ASN A 81 15.50 -1.11 -1.63
C ASN A 81 14.35 -0.09 -1.47
N TRP A 82 13.43 -0.33 -0.53
CA TRP A 82 12.20 0.45 -0.43
C TRP A 82 12.41 1.95 -0.18
N PRO A 83 13.27 2.38 0.77
CA PRO A 83 13.54 3.81 0.96
C PRO A 83 14.08 4.47 -0.31
N ARG A 84 14.98 3.78 -1.04
CA ARG A 84 15.57 4.31 -2.26
C ARG A 84 14.57 4.36 -3.41
N ILE A 85 13.76 3.32 -3.61
CA ILE A 85 12.69 3.30 -4.61
C ILE A 85 11.68 4.43 -4.36
N GLN A 86 11.33 4.66 -3.08
CA GLN A 86 10.46 5.77 -2.72
C GLN A 86 11.09 7.12 -3.06
N GLN A 87 12.35 7.33 -2.69
CA GLN A 87 13.05 8.60 -2.94
C GLN A 87 13.25 8.88 -4.43
N ASP A 88 13.67 7.86 -5.19
CA ASP A 88 14.07 8.02 -6.58
C ASP A 88 12.89 8.07 -7.56
N LEU A 89 11.82 7.30 -7.29
CA LEU A 89 10.72 7.12 -8.24
C LEU A 89 9.35 7.57 -7.73
N PHE A 90 9.07 7.34 -6.45
CA PHE A 90 7.71 7.47 -5.94
C PHE A 90 7.65 8.24 -4.61
N PRO A 91 8.08 9.51 -4.57
CA PRO A 91 8.14 10.27 -3.32
C PRO A 91 6.75 10.45 -2.70
N GLN A 92 5.69 10.52 -3.53
CA GLN A 92 4.29 10.57 -3.07
C GLN A 92 3.72 9.24 -2.57
N ARG A 93 4.45 8.11 -2.71
CA ARG A 93 4.00 6.79 -2.26
C ARG A 93 4.75 6.39 -1.00
N SER A 94 4.04 5.93 0.01
CA SER A 94 4.66 5.32 1.19
C SER A 94 5.33 3.98 0.85
N ILE A 95 6.38 3.62 1.60
CA ILE A 95 7.02 2.29 1.56
C ILE A 95 5.99 1.15 1.62
N SER A 96 4.95 1.29 2.44
CA SER A 96 3.88 0.28 2.57
C SER A 96 3.10 0.09 1.27
N GLN A 97 2.86 1.15 0.51
CA GLN A 97 2.24 1.06 -0.82
C GLN A 97 3.15 0.37 -1.82
N LEU A 98 4.46 0.64 -1.80
CA LEU A 98 5.45 -0.03 -2.65
C LEU A 98 5.54 -1.54 -2.35
N LYS A 99 5.64 -1.92 -1.07
CA LYS A 99 5.63 -3.32 -0.65
C LYS A 99 4.36 -4.05 -1.06
N ASN A 100 3.21 -3.40 -0.91
CA ASN A 100 1.93 -3.98 -1.33
C ASN A 100 1.88 -4.16 -2.85
N LYS A 101 2.36 -3.18 -3.61
CA LYS A 101 2.42 -3.28 -5.08
C LYS A 101 3.32 -4.43 -5.52
N TYR A 102 4.50 -4.55 -4.93
CA TYR A 102 5.43 -5.66 -5.20
C TYR A 102 4.79 -7.04 -4.97
N ARG A 103 4.09 -7.22 -3.84
CA ARG A 103 3.34 -8.46 -3.57
C ARG A 103 2.27 -8.74 -4.63
N GLN A 104 1.54 -7.73 -5.05
CA GLN A 104 0.51 -7.85 -6.10
C GLN A 104 1.12 -8.18 -7.46
N SER A 105 2.25 -7.58 -7.81
CA SER A 105 2.99 -7.87 -9.05
C SER A 105 3.49 -9.30 -9.07
N ILE A 106 4.07 -9.80 -7.97
CA ILE A 106 4.47 -11.21 -7.86
C ILE A 106 3.27 -12.13 -7.99
N GLN A 107 2.15 -11.83 -7.33
CA GLN A 107 0.94 -12.64 -7.43
C GLN A 107 0.39 -12.70 -8.85
N HIS A 108 0.40 -11.60 -9.62
CA HIS A 108 0.00 -11.64 -11.03
C HIS A 108 0.95 -12.51 -11.84
N LEU A 109 2.27 -12.32 -11.69
CA LEU A 109 3.28 -13.12 -12.39
C LEU A 109 3.21 -14.62 -12.05
N MET A 110 2.78 -14.99 -10.85
CA MET A 110 2.62 -16.39 -10.44
C MET A 110 1.32 -17.03 -10.96
N HIS A 111 0.27 -16.25 -11.25
CA HIS A 111 -1.03 -16.76 -11.71
C HIS A 111 -1.25 -16.58 -13.22
N GLU A 112 -0.46 -15.75 -13.90
CA GLU A 112 -0.42 -15.72 -15.37
C GLU A 112 0.30 -16.97 -15.88
N LYS A 113 -0.47 -18.05 -16.06
CA LYS A 113 -0.13 -19.16 -16.95
C LYS A 113 0.06 -18.56 -18.36
N PRO A 114 1.07 -19.00 -19.15
CA PRO A 114 1.23 -18.52 -20.52
C PRO A 114 0.04 -19.01 -21.35
N SER A 115 -0.99 -18.18 -21.51
CA SER A 115 -2.06 -18.41 -22.46
C SER A 115 -1.56 -17.92 -23.82
N ASN A 116 -1.18 -18.90 -24.62
CA ASN A 116 -0.66 -18.79 -25.98
C ASN A 116 -1.59 -17.94 -26.87
N ALA A 117 -1.08 -16.81 -27.41
CA ALA A 117 -1.59 -16.19 -28.63
C ALA A 117 -0.51 -15.27 -29.24
N SER A 118 0.37 -15.89 -30.04
CA SER A 118 1.12 -15.34 -31.18
C SER A 118 1.78 -13.94 -31.05
N VAL A 119 3.10 -13.88 -30.86
CA VAL A 119 4.10 -13.33 -31.81
C VAL A 119 5.49 -13.90 -31.47
N SER A 120 6.21 -14.39 -32.49
CA SER A 120 7.62 -14.79 -32.42
C SER A 120 8.54 -13.68 -31.91
N ALA A 121 9.36 -13.96 -30.89
CA ALA A 121 10.80 -13.68 -30.85
C ALA A 121 11.40 -14.31 -29.58
N THR A 122 12.43 -15.12 -29.79
CA THR A 122 13.00 -16.12 -28.88
C THR A 122 13.99 -15.59 -27.83
N GLU A 123 13.72 -14.46 -27.17
CA GLU A 123 14.66 -13.90 -26.16
C GLU A 123 14.03 -13.43 -24.85
N THR A 124 12.70 -13.36 -24.73
CA THR A 124 12.03 -12.77 -23.55
C THR A 124 11.77 -13.77 -22.41
N THR A 125 11.83 -15.08 -22.66
CA THR A 125 11.44 -16.10 -21.68
C THR A 125 12.48 -16.35 -20.58
N VAL A 126 13.77 -16.12 -20.86
CA VAL A 126 14.85 -16.33 -19.87
C VAL A 126 14.83 -15.23 -18.80
N SER A 127 14.65 -13.97 -19.21
CA SER A 127 14.59 -12.82 -18.30
C SER A 127 13.41 -12.91 -17.31
N GLN A 128 12.24 -13.39 -17.76
CA GLN A 128 11.04 -13.48 -16.91
C GLN A 128 11.16 -14.56 -15.82
N VAL A 129 11.85 -15.67 -16.11
CA VAL A 129 12.13 -16.75 -15.15
C VAL A 129 13.23 -16.32 -14.16
N ASP A 130 14.26 -15.62 -14.64
CA ASP A 130 15.34 -15.07 -13.81
C ASP A 130 14.82 -14.05 -12.79
N ILE A 131 13.84 -13.22 -13.18
CA ILE A 131 13.17 -12.30 -12.25
C ILE A 131 12.46 -13.09 -11.15
N ILE A 132 11.67 -14.11 -11.49
CA ILE A 132 10.93 -14.89 -10.49
C ILE A 132 11.89 -15.60 -9.51
N GLU A 133 13.01 -16.12 -10.01
CA GLU A 133 14.07 -16.74 -9.19
C GLU A 133 14.77 -15.71 -8.29
N GLN A 134 15.15 -14.55 -8.82
CA GLN A 134 15.77 -13.46 -8.04
C GLN A 134 14.84 -12.90 -6.97
N LEU A 135 13.53 -12.76 -7.27
CA LEU A 135 12.54 -12.28 -6.30
C LEU A 135 12.21 -13.32 -5.22
N LYS A 136 12.37 -14.63 -5.51
CA LYS A 136 12.28 -15.72 -4.51
C LYS A 136 13.47 -15.73 -3.55
N MET A 137 14.68 -15.44 -4.01
CA MET A 137 15.89 -15.43 -3.16
C MET A 137 15.92 -14.29 -2.13
N ILE A 138 15.25 -13.17 -2.39
CA ILE A 138 15.22 -12.01 -1.46
C ILE A 138 14.23 -12.22 -0.29
N LEU A 139 13.47 -13.33 -0.28
CA LEU A 139 12.47 -13.66 0.73
C LEU A 139 12.91 -14.75 1.74
N GLN A 140 14.18 -15.18 1.72
CA GLN A 140 14.79 -15.98 2.80
C GLN A 140 15.56 -15.07 3.78
#